data_AF-A0A7C1GIR0-F1
#
_entry.id   AF-A0A7C1GIR0-F1
#
_cell.length_a   1.000
_cell.length_b   1.000
_cell.length_c   1.000
_cell.angle_alpha   90.00
_cell.angle_beta   90.00
_cell.angle_gamma   90.00
#
_symmetry.space_group_name_H-M   'P 1'
#
loop_
_entity.id
_entity.type
_entity.pdbx_description
1 polymer ?
#
loop_
_entity_poly.entity_id
_entity_poly.type
_entity_poly.pdbx_seq_one_letter_code
_entity_poly.pdbx_strand_id
1 'polypeptide(L)' 'MDGKSEIYFIGVVEERRDNEARIRIFPEYCAGLKGVKGFSHLIVLYWMHLRDDEVERRTPASFS' A
#
# COMPACT_ATOMS: atom_id res chain seq x y z
N MET A 1 5.43 16.00 20.23
CA MET A 1 5.68 16.46 18.85
C MET A 1 4.55 15.89 18.00
N ASP A 2 3.55 16.70 17.66
CA ASP A 2 2.50 16.30 16.70
C ASP A 2 3.10 16.34 15.30
N GLY A 3 3.75 15.24 14.90
CA GLY A 3 4.20 15.06 13.53
C GLY A 3 3.00 14.72 12.66
N LYS A 4 2.49 15.68 11.89
CA LYS A 4 1.54 15.37 10.82
C LYS A 4 2.25 14.47 9.80
N SER A 5 1.81 13.22 9.70
CA SER A 5 2.21 12.32 8.63
C SER A 5 1.20 12.41 7.49
N GLU A 6 1.68 12.71 6.29
CA GLU A 6 0.86 12.72 5.08
C GLU A 6 1.17 11.47 4.26
N ILE A 7 0.11 10.83 3.76
CA ILE A 7 0.22 9.64 2.93
C ILE A 7 0.11 10.08 1.47
N TYR A 8 1.13 9.76 0.69
CA TYR A 8 1.17 10.01 -0.75
C TYR A 8 1.04 8.69 -1.50
N PHE A 9 -0.04 8.55 -2.27
CA PHE A 9 -0.23 7.38 -3.11
C PHE A 9 0.69 7.46 -4.32
N ILE A 10 1.54 6.45 -4.48
CA ILE A 10 2.51 6.38 -5.59
C ILE A 10 2.01 5.57 -6.79
N GLY A 11 0.81 4.99 -6.70
CA GLY A 11 0.23 4.16 -7.73
C GLY A 11 -1.12 3.59 -7.34
N VAL A 12 -1.69 2.79 -8.24
CA VAL A 12 -2.99 2.15 -8.08
C VAL A 12 -2.90 0.68 -8.49
N VAL A 13 -3.70 -0.17 -7.85
CA VAL A 13 -3.91 -1.55 -8.28
C VAL A 13 -4.98 -1.51 -9.38
N GLU A 14 -4.61 -1.88 -10.62
CA GLU A 14 -5.52 -1.85 -11.77
C GLU A 14 -6.30 -3.14 -11.91
N GLU A 15 -5.64 -4.28 -11.70
CA GLU A 15 -6.24 -5.60 -11.84
C GLU A 15 -5.77 -6.51 -10.71
N ARG A 16 -6.71 -7.30 -10.21
CA ARG A 16 -6.44 -8.45 -9.36
C ARG A 16 -7.08 -9.67 -10.00
N ARG A 17 -6.25 -10.64 -10.36
CA ARG A 17 -6.63 -12.00 -10.76
C ARG A 17 -6.30 -12.95 -9.61
N ASP A 18 -6.72 -14.20 -9.73
CA ASP A 18 -6.58 -15.18 -8.64
C ASP A 18 -5.15 -15.27 -8.10
N ASN A 19 -4.15 -15.34 -8.99
CA ASN A 19 -2.74 -15.48 -8.62
C ASN A 19 -1.84 -14.32 -9.09
N GLU A 20 -2.40 -13.30 -9.73
CA GLU A 20 -1.62 -12.19 -10.30
C GLU A 20 -2.30 -10.85 -10.00
N ALA A 21 -1.51 -9.82 -9.74
CA ALA A 21 -2.00 -8.46 -9.57
C ALA A 21 -1.17 -7.50 -10.43
N ARG A 22 -1.84 -6.53 -11.05
CA ARG A 22 -1.21 -5.47 -11.84
C ARG A 22 -1.28 -4.17 -11.08
N ILE A 23 -0.11 -3.62 -10.74
CA ILE A 23 0.03 -2.34 -10.05
C ILE A 23 0.62 -1.33 -11.04
N ARG A 24 -0.08 -0.22 -11.25
CA ARG A 24 0.42 0.91 -12.03
C ARG A 24 1.01 1.95 -11.09
N ILE A 25 2.30 2.22 -11.25
CA ILE A 25 3.01 3.30 -10.54
C ILE A 25 2.92 4.59 -11.36
N PHE A 26 2.73 5.74 -10.71
CA PHE A 26 2.65 7.01 -11.43
C PHE A 26 4.01 7.40 -12.02
N PRO A 27 4.04 8.06 -13.19
CA PRO A 27 5.27 8.36 -13.91
C PRO A 27 6.34 9.09 -13.06
N GLU A 28 5.91 9.97 -12.16
CA GLU A 28 6.78 10.73 -11.25
C GLU A 28 7.59 9.83 -10.30
N TYR A 29 7.08 8.64 -9.96
CA TYR A 29 7.71 7.72 -9.02
C TYR A 29 8.45 6.56 -9.71
N CYS A 30 8.38 6.45 -11.04
CA CYS A 30 9.02 5.37 -11.79
C CYS A 30 10.55 5.32 -11.62
N ALA A 31 11.20 6.47 -11.38
CA ALA A 31 12.63 6.53 -11.11
C ALA A 31 13.04 5.72 -9.88
N GLY A 32 12.16 5.62 -8.86
CA GLY A 32 12.37 4.83 -7.65
C GLY A 32 12.32 3.32 -7.86
N LEU A 33 11.80 2.85 -9.00
CA LEU A 33 11.73 1.43 -9.34
C LEU A 33 12.98 0.92 -10.09
N LYS A 34 13.99 1.77 -10.27
CA LYS A 34 15.21 1.37 -10.98
C LYS A 34 15.88 0.20 -10.25
N GLY A 35 16.03 -0.93 -10.95
CA GLY A 35 16.61 -2.16 -10.39
C GLY A 35 15.61 -3.14 -9.78
N VAL A 36 14.31 -2.81 -9.76
CA VAL A 36 13.26 -3.69 -9.21
C VAL A 36 13.22 -5.08 -9.87
N LYS A 37 13.61 -5.17 -11.15
CA LYS A 37 13.68 -6.43 -11.92
C LYS A 37 14.75 -7.41 -11.41
N GLY A 38 15.70 -6.96 -10.59
CA GLY A 38 16.74 -7.81 -10.00
C GLY A 38 16.28 -8.62 -8.79
N PHE A 39 15.07 -8.36 -8.28
CA PHE A 39 14.54 -9.01 -7.08
C PHE A 39 13.48 -10.04 -7.45
N SER A 40 13.54 -11.23 -6.84
CA SER A 40 12.52 -12.27 -7.01
C SER A 40 11.27 -12.03 -6.15
N HIS A 41 11.39 -11.22 -5.09
CA HIS A 41 10.31 -10.93 -4.15
C HIS A 41 10.30 -9.43 -3.81
N LEU A 42 9.10 -8.85 -3.70
CA LEU A 42 8.88 -7.45 -3.36
C LEU A 42 7.85 -7.36 -2.22
N ILE A 43 8.06 -6.44 -1.29
CA ILE A 43 7.07 -6.11 -0.25
C ILE A 43 6.27 -4.91 -0.77
N VAL A 44 4.96 -5.11 -0.98
CA VAL A 44 4.05 -4.06 -1.44
C VAL A 44 3.16 -3.62 -0.28
N LEU A 45 3.30 -2.36 0.13
CA LEU A 45 2.40 -1.72 1.08
C LEU A 45 1.26 -1.08 0.31
N TYR A 46 0.03 -1.46 0.62
CA TYR A 46 -1.17 -0.92 -0.03
C TYR A 46 -2.15 -0.41 1.03
N TRP A 47 -2.95 0.58 0.63
CA TRP A 47 -3.99 1.16 1.48
C TRP A 47 -5.36 0.62 1.06
N MET A 48 -6.05 -0.08 1.96
CA MET A 48 -7.43 -0.54 1.73
C MET A 48 -8.39 0.63 1.95
N HIS A 49 -8.58 1.48 0.94
CA HIS A 49 -9.47 2.64 0.99
C HIS A 49 -10.94 2.29 1.29
N LEU A 50 -11.36 1.02 1.16
CA LEU A 50 -12.71 0.53 1.47
C LEU A 50 -12.89 0.05 2.93
N ARG A 51 -11.84 0.12 3.75
CA ARG A 51 -11.84 -0.31 5.16
C ARG A 51 -11.42 0.79 6.13
N ASP A 52 -11.35 2.03 5.64
CA ASP A 52 -11.00 3.19 6.45
C ASP A 52 -12.25 3.80 7.11
N ASP A 53 -13.09 2.96 7.73
CA ASP A 53 -14.06 3.43 8.71
C ASP A 53 -13.33 3.58 10.05
N GLU A 54 -13.51 4.72 10.74
CA GLU A 54 -12.94 5.00 12.08
C GLU A 54 -13.18 3.86 13.11
N VAL A 55 -14.15 3.00 12.84
CA VAL A 55 -14.57 1.88 13.69
C VAL A 55 -13.52 0.76 13.77
N GLU A 56 -12.72 0.50 12.72
CA GLU A 56 -11.79 -0.65 12.69
C GLU A 56 -10.39 -0.31 13.25
N ARG A 57 -10.10 0.96 13.58
CA ARG A 57 -8.85 1.39 14.27
C ARG A 57 -8.85 1.12 15.79
N ARG A 58 -9.81 0.35 16.30
CA ARG A 58 -9.80 -0.06 17.71
C ARG A 58 -8.87 -1.28 17.85
N THR A 59 -7.81 -1.10 18.64
CA THR A 59 -7.10 -2.21 19.28
C THR A 59 -8.15 -3.16 19.88
N PRO A 60 -8.06 -4.48 19.68
CA PRO A 60 -8.92 -5.40 20.43
C PRO A 60 -8.58 -5.20 21.91
N ALA A 61 -9.43 -4.45 22.61
CA ALA A 61 -9.40 -4.40 24.05
C ALA A 61 -9.95 -5.74 24.55
N SER A 62 -9.14 -6.39 25.39
CA SER A 62 -9.43 -7.64 26.11
C SER A 62 -9.08 -8.92 25.37
N PHE A 63 -7.98 -9.51 25.80
CA PHE A 63 -8.09 -10.86 26.35
C PHE A 63 -8.07 -10.74 27.87
N SER A 64 -9.02 -11.46 28.49
CA SER A 64 -9.33 -11.54 29.91
C SER A 64 -8.17 -12.02 30.78
#